data_AF-A0A5E4IR11-F1
#
_entry.id   AF-A0A5E4IR11-F1
#
_cell.length_a   1.000
_cell.length_b   1.000
_cell.length_c   1.000
_cell.angle_alpha   90.00
_cell.angle_beta   90.00
_cell.angle_gamma   90.00
#
_symmetry.space_group_name_H-M   'P 1'
#
loop_
_entity.id
_entity.type
_entity.pdbx_description
1 polymer ?
#
loop_
_entity_poly.entity_id
_entity_poly.type
_entity_poly.pdbx_seq_one_letter_code
_entity_poly.pdbx_strand_id
1 'polypeptide(L)'
;MNFRVFAKSFMLLVAAALILYGTSGWIGKATGTDVSFLNDAWRLVAIAVGASLLIGFVYPSVRGIKQGDQLLAFVRRHVEQNGQSFAVSDAVLVTALENGRQGARIRVQFPNGLLAEGVIESYAGTLTPPTIRLTEMETR
;
A
#
# COMPACT_ATOMS: atom_id res chain seq x y z
N MET A 1 2.55 -18.71 4.13
CA MET A 1 1.91 -17.57 4.83
C MET A 1 2.26 -16.28 4.09
N ASN A 2 1.29 -15.43 3.75
CA ASN A 2 1.56 -14.19 2.99
C ASN A 2 2.17 -13.13 3.93
N PHE A 3 3.50 -12.94 3.86
CA PHE A 3 4.24 -12.02 4.73
C PHE A 3 3.68 -10.58 4.69
N ARG A 4 3.16 -10.14 3.54
CA ARG A 4 2.53 -8.82 3.41
C ARG A 4 1.26 -8.71 4.25
N VAL A 5 0.44 -9.75 4.25
CA VAL A 5 -0.80 -9.79 5.04
C VAL A 5 -0.47 -9.83 6.53
N PHE A 6 0.55 -10.60 6.91
CA PHE A 6 1.04 -10.65 8.29
C PHE A 6 1.53 -9.28 8.76
N ALA A 7 2.41 -8.62 8.00
CA ALA A 7 2.95 -7.31 8.37
C ALA A 7 1.85 -6.23 8.50
N LYS A 8 0.88 -6.21 7.58
CA LYS A 8 -0.28 -5.31 7.66
C LYS A 8 -1.11 -5.55 8.91
N SER A 9 -1.39 -6.82 9.22
CA SER A 9 -2.19 -7.20 10.39
C SER A 9 -1.46 -6.86 11.69
N PHE A 10 -0.16 -7.14 11.76
CA PHE A 10 0.68 -6.80 12.91
C PHE A 10 0.73 -5.30 13.16
N MET A 11 0.95 -4.48 12.11
CA MET A 11 0.96 -3.02 12.24
C MET A 11 -0.38 -2.48 12.74
N LEU A 12 -1.50 -3.02 12.25
CA LEU A 12 -2.84 -2.63 12.68
C LEU A 12 -3.09 -3.00 14.14
N LEU A 13 -2.67 -4.20 14.57
CA LEU A 13 -2.75 -4.63 15.97
C LEU A 13 -1.91 -3.74 16.90
N VAL A 14 -0.68 -3.39 16.50
CA VAL A 14 0.18 -2.49 17.27
C VAL A 14 -0.47 -1.10 17.38
N ALA A 15 -0.98 -0.55 16.29
CA ALA A 15 -1.65 0.74 16.31
C ALA A 15 -2.91 0.73 17.21
N ALA A 16 -3.73 -0.32 17.12
CA ALA A 16 -4.90 -0.50 17.97
C ALA A 16 -4.52 -0.65 19.45
N ALA A 17 -3.47 -1.42 19.76
CA ALA A 17 -2.98 -1.60 21.13
C ALA A 17 -2.49 -0.27 21.74
N LEU A 18 -1.78 0.55 20.96
CA LEU A 18 -1.30 1.86 21.42
C LEU A 18 -2.46 2.84 21.68
N ILE A 19 -3.47 2.84 20.82
CA ILE A 19 -4.67 3.68 21.00
C ILE A 19 -5.47 3.21 22.21
N LEU A 20 -5.64 1.89 22.39
CA LEU A 20 -6.32 1.32 23.56
C LEU A 20 -5.55 1.63 24.86
N TYR A 21 -4.22 1.49 24.85
CA TYR A 21 -3.39 1.89 25.98
C TYR A 21 -3.55 3.38 26.31
N GLY A 22 -3.49 4.23 25.28
CA GLY A 22 -3.67 5.67 25.43
C GLY A 22 -5.03 6.07 25.98
N THR A 23 -6.10 5.39 25.54
CA THR A 23 -7.48 5.65 25.97
C THR A 23 -7.85 4.97 27.29
N SER A 24 -7.04 4.02 27.78
CA SER A 24 -7.26 3.32 29.06
C SER A 24 -7.36 4.25 30.26
N GLY A 25 -6.72 5.43 30.22
CA GLY A 25 -6.81 6.42 31.30
C GLY A 25 -8.20 7.04 31.43
N TRP A 26 -8.90 7.22 30.32
CA TRP A 26 -10.27 7.73 30.32
C TRP A 26 -11.24 6.68 30.88
N ILE A 27 -11.01 5.41 30.53
CA ILE A 27 -11.74 4.25 31.09
C ILE A 27 -11.47 4.12 32.60
N GLY A 28 -10.21 4.24 33.02
CA GLY A 28 -9.79 4.20 34.43
C GLY A 28 -10.47 5.28 35.27
N LYS A 29 -10.50 6.53 34.76
CA LYS A 29 -11.23 7.65 35.39
C LYS A 29 -12.73 7.39 35.50
N ALA A 30 -13.35 6.73 34.52
CA ALA A 30 -14.75 6.32 34.61
C ALA A 30 -14.99 5.22 35.66
N THR A 31 -13.98 4.39 35.95
CA THR A 31 -14.03 3.32 36.96
C THR A 31 -13.51 3.72 38.36
N GLY A 32 -13.08 4.97 38.55
CA GLY A 32 -12.60 5.47 39.85
C GLY A 32 -11.19 5.02 40.26
N THR A 33 -10.34 4.60 39.32
CA THR A 33 -8.94 4.27 39.62
C THR A 33 -8.02 5.48 39.43
N ASP A 34 -7.23 5.80 40.45
CA ASP A 34 -6.23 6.88 40.39
C ASP A 34 -5.11 6.52 39.41
N VAL A 35 -4.92 7.38 38.42
CA VAL A 35 -3.89 7.22 37.39
C VAL A 35 -2.86 8.34 37.52
N SER A 36 -1.59 7.93 37.71
CA SER A 36 -0.45 8.82 37.92
C SER A 36 -0.14 9.70 36.70
N PHE A 37 0.29 10.95 36.91
CA PHE A 37 0.52 11.96 35.85
C PHE A 37 1.58 11.56 34.82
N LEU A 38 2.62 10.81 35.23
CA LEU A 38 3.64 10.27 34.32
C LEU A 38 3.04 9.28 33.31
N ASN A 39 1.97 8.59 33.69
CA ASN A 39 1.25 7.68 32.81
C ASN A 39 0.47 8.45 31.73
N ASP A 40 -0.06 9.63 32.05
CA ASP A 40 -0.85 10.43 31.12
C ASP A 40 -0.01 10.98 29.95
N ALA A 41 1.25 11.37 30.19
CA ALA A 41 2.15 11.80 29.10
C ALA A 41 2.44 10.66 28.10
N TRP A 42 2.78 9.47 28.59
CA TRP A 42 3.06 8.31 27.74
C TRP A 42 1.82 7.81 27.00
N ARG A 43 0.62 7.97 27.59
CA ARG A 43 -0.65 7.67 26.93
C ARG A 43 -0.91 8.59 25.75
N LEU A 44 -0.67 9.89 25.89
CA LEU A 44 -0.79 10.84 24.77
C LEU A 44 0.20 10.49 23.64
N VAL A 45 1.44 10.16 23.99
CA VAL A 45 2.44 9.69 23.02
C VAL A 45 1.94 8.42 22.31
N ALA A 46 1.40 7.45 23.05
CA ALA A 46 0.86 6.22 22.47
C ALA A 46 -0.29 6.49 21.49
N ILE A 47 -1.22 7.39 21.83
CA ILE A 47 -2.30 7.81 20.90
C ILE A 47 -1.70 8.45 19.65
N ALA A 48 -0.76 9.38 19.80
CA ALA A 48 -0.15 10.08 18.68
C ALA A 48 0.59 9.11 17.74
N VAL A 49 1.35 8.15 18.30
CA VAL A 49 2.05 7.12 17.53
C VAL A 49 1.05 6.18 16.86
N GLY A 50 0.05 5.67 17.60
CA GLY A 50 -0.99 4.79 17.05
C GLY A 50 -1.79 5.45 15.93
N ALA A 51 -2.16 6.72 16.09
CA ALA A 51 -2.84 7.50 15.06
C ALA A 51 -1.94 7.73 13.84
N SER A 52 -0.66 8.06 14.05
CA SER A 52 0.30 8.22 12.95
C SER A 52 0.49 6.93 12.14
N LEU A 53 0.57 5.78 12.82
CA LEU A 53 0.64 4.47 12.18
C LEU A 53 -0.63 4.17 11.36
N LEU A 54 -1.81 4.47 11.91
CA LEU A 54 -3.08 4.33 11.17
C LEU A 54 -3.15 5.24 9.95
N ILE A 55 -2.76 6.50 10.08
CA ILE A 55 -2.72 7.45 8.96
C ILE A 55 -1.77 6.92 7.89
N GLY A 56 -0.56 6.50 8.26
CA GLY A 56 0.41 5.93 7.31
C GLY A 56 -0.09 4.65 6.62
N PHE A 57 -0.91 3.85 7.31
CA PHE A 57 -1.53 2.65 6.75
C PHE A 57 -2.66 2.98 5.77
N VAL A 58 -3.50 3.97 6.09
CA VAL A 58 -4.69 4.32 5.31
C VAL A 58 -4.34 5.27 4.15
N TYR A 59 -3.31 6.10 4.29
CA TYR A 59 -2.95 7.17 3.35
C TYR A 59 -2.78 6.68 1.89
N PRO A 60 -2.07 5.58 1.59
CA PRO A 60 -1.93 5.10 0.22
C PRO A 60 -3.28 4.72 -0.42
N SER A 61 -4.19 4.16 0.38
CA SER A 61 -5.53 3.76 -0.08
C SER A 61 -6.43 4.96 -0.39
N VAL A 62 -6.26 6.06 0.37
CA VAL A 62 -7.02 7.30 0.18
C VAL A 62 -6.46 8.14 -0.97
N ARG A 63 -5.14 8.28 -1.04
CA ARG A 63 -4.45 9.05 -2.10
C ARG A 63 -4.74 8.45 -3.48
N GLY A 64 -4.72 7.12 -3.58
CA GLY A 64 -4.79 6.42 -4.85
C GLY A 64 -3.55 6.68 -5.72
N ILE A 65 -3.66 6.35 -7.00
CA ILE A 65 -2.63 6.62 -8.02
C ILE A 65 -2.98 7.95 -8.69
N LYS A 66 -2.00 8.83 -8.82
CA LYS A 66 -2.12 10.10 -9.55
C LYS A 66 -1.38 10.03 -10.88
N GLN A 67 -1.81 10.87 -11.82
CA GLN A 67 -1.08 11.14 -13.05
C GLN A 67 0.37 11.57 -12.71
N GLY A 68 1.34 10.97 -13.39
CA GLY A 68 2.76 11.15 -13.16
C GLY A 68 3.38 10.18 -12.13
N ASP A 69 2.57 9.42 -11.38
CA ASP A 69 3.11 8.43 -10.45
C ASP A 69 3.75 7.25 -11.22
N GLN A 70 4.85 6.71 -10.69
CA GLN A 70 5.51 5.53 -11.24
C GLN A 70 4.89 4.24 -10.67
N LEU A 71 4.62 3.29 -11.56
CA LEU A 71 3.97 2.02 -11.29
C LEU A 71 4.85 0.86 -11.76
N LEU A 72 4.74 -0.30 -11.12
CA LEU A 72 5.35 -1.53 -11.59
C LEU A 72 4.34 -2.32 -12.44
N ALA A 73 4.64 -2.48 -13.72
CA ALA A 73 3.90 -3.33 -14.64
C ALA A 73 4.62 -4.68 -14.80
N PHE A 74 3.88 -5.79 -14.67
CA PHE A 74 4.40 -7.12 -14.95
C PHE A 74 4.07 -7.52 -16.38
N VAL A 75 5.10 -7.66 -17.22
CA VAL A 75 4.98 -8.10 -18.61
C VAL A 75 5.36 -9.57 -18.68
N ARG A 76 4.44 -10.42 -19.13
CA ARG A 76 4.74 -11.82 -19.41
C ARG A 76 5.27 -11.94 -20.83
N ARG A 77 6.50 -12.42 -20.99
CA ARG A 77 7.10 -12.77 -22.27
C ARG A 77 7.25 -14.28 -22.35
N HIS A 78 6.79 -14.85 -23.46
CA HIS A 78 7.11 -16.23 -23.79
C HIS A 78 8.45 -16.23 -24.51
N VAL A 79 9.44 -16.92 -23.93
CA VAL A 79 10.75 -17.12 -24.54
C VAL A 79 10.87 -18.60 -24.86
N GLU A 80 11.01 -18.93 -26.14
CA GLU A 80 11.37 -20.28 -26.55
C GLU A 80 12.89 -20.43 -26.56
N GLN A 81 13.40 -21.34 -25.75
CA GLN A 81 14.81 -21.69 -25.71
C GLN A 81 14.93 -23.21 -25.80
N ASN A 82 15.67 -23.70 -26.81
CA ASN A 82 15.87 -25.14 -27.07
C ASN A 82 14.57 -25.95 -27.17
N GLY A 83 13.53 -25.42 -27.81
CA GLY A 83 12.25 -26.11 -28.00
C GLY A 83 11.38 -26.22 -26.73
N GLN A 84 11.77 -25.58 -25.63
CA GLN A 84 10.94 -25.40 -24.44
C GLN A 84 10.46 -23.95 -24.35
N SER A 85 9.15 -23.78 -24.13
CA SER A 85 8.53 -22.46 -23.93
C SER A 85 8.56 -22.10 -22.45
N PHE A 86 9.28 -21.03 -22.11
CA PHE A 86 9.32 -20.47 -20.76
C PHE A 86 8.50 -19.18 -20.71
N ALA A 87 7.62 -19.05 -19.74
CA ALA A 87 6.95 -17.78 -19.43
C ALA A 87 7.82 -17.00 -18.43
N VAL A 88 8.50 -15.97 -18.91
CA VAL A 88 9.29 -15.05 -18.07
C VAL A 88 8.43 -13.83 -17.75
N SER A 89 8.38 -13.43 -16.47
CA SER A 89 7.66 -12.23 -16.04
C SER A 89 8.68 -11.14 -15.74
N ASP A 90 8.77 -10.14 -16.62
CA ASP A 90 9.59 -8.95 -16.41
C ASP A 90 8.79 -7.88 -15.65
N ALA A 91 9.44 -7.19 -14.71
CA ALA A 91 8.87 -6.04 -14.02
C ALA A 91 9.43 -4.75 -14.62
N VAL A 92 8.56 -3.89 -15.15
CA VAL A 92 8.94 -2.64 -15.81
C VAL A 92 8.28 -1.47 -15.10
N LEU A 93 9.03 -0.41 -14.85
CA LEU A 93 8.49 0.85 -14.35
C LEU A 93 7.75 1.59 -15.48
N VAL A 94 6.49 1.96 -15.24
CA VAL A 94 5.64 2.72 -16.16
C VAL A 94 5.08 3.95 -15.45
N THR A 95 4.74 4.99 -16.22
CA THR A 95 4.18 6.25 -15.68
C THR A 95 2.67 6.26 -15.86
N ALA A 96 1.93 6.58 -14.80
CA ALA A 96 0.49 6.78 -14.88
C ALA A 96 0.15 8.04 -15.69
N LEU A 97 -0.71 7.91 -16.69
CA LEU A 97 -1.23 9.07 -17.45
C LEU A 97 -2.54 9.60 -16.88
N GLU A 98 -3.20 8.82 -16.02
CA GLU A 98 -4.51 9.12 -15.46
C GLU A 98 -4.52 8.85 -13.96
N ASN A 99 -5.44 9.52 -13.27
CA ASN A 99 -5.72 9.23 -11.87
C ASN A 99 -6.57 7.96 -11.76
N GLY A 100 -6.28 7.12 -10.77
CA GLY A 100 -6.99 5.86 -10.59
C GLY A 100 -6.93 5.34 -9.16
N ARG A 101 -7.88 4.45 -8.86
CA ARG A 101 -7.92 3.67 -7.62
C ARG A 101 -7.75 2.20 -7.94
N GLN A 102 -7.44 1.39 -6.94
CA GLN A 102 -7.36 -0.06 -7.06
C GLN A 102 -8.63 -0.61 -7.71
N GLY A 103 -8.44 -1.45 -8.72
CA GLY A 103 -9.49 -1.99 -9.58
C GLY A 103 -9.88 -1.09 -10.77
N ALA A 104 -9.45 0.17 -10.81
CA ALA A 104 -9.70 1.04 -11.96
C ALA A 104 -8.77 0.68 -13.12
N ARG A 105 -9.29 0.84 -14.35
CA ARG A 105 -8.51 0.80 -15.58
C ARG A 105 -7.91 2.19 -15.83
N ILE A 106 -6.60 2.26 -16.05
CA ILE A 106 -5.89 3.50 -16.34
C ILE A 106 -4.94 3.33 -17.53
N ARG A 107 -4.70 4.43 -18.24
CA ARG A 107 -3.61 4.51 -19.23
C ARG A 107 -2.26 4.75 -18.57
N VAL A 108 -1.25 4.06 -19.07
CA VAL A 108 0.15 4.16 -18.63
C VAL A 108 1.08 4.31 -19.82
N GLN A 109 2.23 4.95 -19.59
CA GLN A 109 3.29 5.13 -20.56
C GLN A 109 4.54 4.36 -20.14
N PHE A 110 5.09 3.59 -21.07
CA PHE A 110 6.37 2.92 -20.91
C PHE A 110 7.56 3.86 -21.11
N PRO A 111 8.76 3.52 -20.60
CA PRO A 111 9.98 4.31 -20.81
C PRO A 111 10.35 4.50 -22.29
N ASN A 112 9.91 3.60 -23.16
CA ASN A 112 10.10 3.67 -24.62
C ASN A 112 9.03 4.52 -25.34
N GLY A 113 8.11 5.15 -24.59
CA GLY A 113 7.04 5.98 -25.12
C GLY A 113 5.77 5.23 -25.52
N LEU A 114 5.75 3.90 -25.48
CA LEU A 114 4.54 3.11 -25.78
C LEU A 114 3.44 3.37 -24.74
N LEU A 115 2.20 3.33 -25.21
CA LEU A 115 1.02 3.46 -24.37
C LEU A 115 0.38 2.09 -24.15
N ALA A 116 -0.12 1.89 -22.94
CA ALA A 116 -0.88 0.69 -22.60
C ALA A 116 -2.00 1.01 -21.62
N GLU A 117 -3.01 0.15 -21.62
CA GLU A 117 -4.06 0.15 -20.61
C GLU A 117 -3.88 -1.02 -19.66
N GLY A 118 -4.14 -0.77 -18.38
CA GLY A 118 -4.10 -1.82 -17.38
C GLY A 118 -5.00 -1.52 -16.20
N VAL A 119 -5.23 -2.55 -15.39
CA VAL A 119 -6.01 -2.48 -14.16
C VAL A 119 -5.06 -2.41 -12.97
N ILE A 120 -5.29 -1.47 -12.07
CA ILE A 120 -4.52 -1.32 -10.84
C ILE A 120 -4.84 -2.51 -9.92
N GLU A 121 -3.91 -3.42 -9.72
CA GLU A 121 -4.14 -4.62 -8.90
C GLU A 121 -3.91 -4.34 -7.42
N SER A 122 -2.83 -3.62 -7.09
CA SER A 122 -2.48 -3.34 -5.71
C SER A 122 -1.88 -1.96 -5.54
N TYR A 123 -2.28 -1.30 -4.45
CA TYR A 123 -1.60 -0.09 -4.03
C TYR A 123 -0.22 -0.41 -3.50
N ALA A 124 0.66 0.54 -3.73
CA ALA A 124 1.88 0.69 -2.98
C ALA A 124 1.61 0.57 -1.48
N GLY A 125 2.23 -0.41 -0.80
CA GLY A 125 2.53 -0.19 0.60
C GLY A 125 3.42 1.05 0.73
N THR A 126 3.60 1.57 1.96
CA THR A 126 4.40 2.78 2.22
C THR A 126 5.83 2.73 1.63
N LEU A 127 6.34 1.54 1.30
CA LEU A 127 7.71 1.30 0.80
C LEU A 127 7.78 0.57 -0.56
N THR A 128 6.66 0.21 -1.17
CA THR A 128 6.66 -0.57 -2.44
C THR A 128 5.87 0.18 -3.49
N PRO A 129 6.30 0.29 -4.75
CA PRO A 129 5.48 0.93 -5.78
C PRO A 129 4.15 0.19 -6.02
N PRO A 130 3.11 0.87 -6.54
CA PRO A 130 1.85 0.22 -6.89
C PRO A 130 2.05 -0.68 -8.10
N THR A 131 1.22 -1.72 -8.21
CA THR A 131 1.31 -2.69 -9.31
C THR A 131 0.13 -2.58 -10.24
N ILE A 132 0.41 -2.66 -11.54
CA ILE A 132 -0.60 -2.66 -12.60
C ILE A 132 -0.51 -3.95 -13.42
N ARG A 133 -1.67 -4.54 -13.71
CA ARG A 133 -1.78 -5.62 -14.70
C ARG A 133 -2.23 -5.03 -16.02
N LEU A 134 -1.39 -5.17 -17.03
CA LEU A 134 -1.68 -4.70 -18.37
C LEU A 134 -2.75 -5.59 -19.01
N THR A 135 -3.72 -4.96 -19.67
CA THR A 135 -4.78 -5.64 -20.41
C THR A 135 -4.60 -5.48 -21.90
N GLU A 136 -4.16 -4.31 -22.36
CA GLU A 136 -3.99 -3.99 -23.78
C GLU A 136 -2.70 -3.17 -23.95
N MET A 137 -1.83 -3.58 -24.88
CA MET A 137 -0.66 -2.80 -25.29
C MET A 137 -0.91 -2.29 -26.70
N GLU A 138 -0.83 -0.99 -26.89
CA GLU A 138 -0.86 -0.44 -28.24
C GLU A 138 0.51 -0.71 -28.88
N THR A 139 0.53 -1.56 -29.91
CA THR A 139 1.73 -1.87 -30.69
C THR A 139 1.77 -0.88 -31.85
N ARG A 140 2.87 -0.15 -31.99
CA ARG A 140 3.10 0.77 -33.09
C ARG A 140 3.58 0.04 -34.34
#